data_AF-A0A3L7SZ77-F1
#
_entry.id   AF-A0A3L7SZ77-F1
#
_cell.length_a   1.000
_cell.length_b   1.000
_cell.length_c   1.000
_cell.angle_alpha   90.00
_cell.angle_beta   90.00
_cell.angle_gamma   90.00
#
_symmetry.space_group_name_H-M   'P 1'
#
loop_
_entity.id
_entity.type
_entity.pdbx_description
1 polymer ?
#
loop_
_entity_poly.entity_id
_entity_poly.type
_entity_poly.pdbx_seq_one_letter_code
_entity_poly.pdbx_strand_id
1 'polypeptide(L)'
;IGNDGKFEVVTGAGEGGGPVVAIWDPYTGALLNQFLAYDEDFGGGARVGISDGNGDGIRDLLTGAGPGGGPQVNGYSFPALDLLFSFYNGNPNNAGGVFIS
;
A
#
# COMPACT_ATOMS: atom_id res chain seq x y z
N ILE A 1 12.53 -4.40 -3.30
CA ILE A 1 11.48 -3.64 -4.03
C ILE A 1 12.15 -2.75 -5.05
N GLY A 2 13.14 -1.96 -4.65
CA GLY A 2 13.85 -1.00 -5.52
C GLY A 2 14.82 -1.57 -6.55
N ASN A 3 14.92 -2.90 -6.67
CA ASN A 3 15.86 -3.57 -7.58
C ASN A 3 17.33 -3.14 -7.41
N ASP A 4 17.73 -2.75 -6.20
CA ASP A 4 19.08 -2.30 -5.84
C ASP A 4 19.92 -3.42 -5.17
N GLY A 5 19.40 -4.65 -5.17
CA GLY A 5 20.01 -5.80 -4.51
C GLY A 5 19.81 -5.84 -2.99
N LYS A 6 19.00 -4.92 -2.42
CA LYS A 6 18.61 -4.94 -1.02
C LYS A 6 17.19 -5.47 -0.83
N PHE A 7 16.97 -6.02 0.35
CA PHE A 7 15.64 -6.42 0.79
C PHE A 7 15.02 -5.25 1.55
N GLU A 8 13.76 -4.97 1.25
CA GLU A 8 12.92 -4.03 2.00
C GLU A 8 11.66 -4.76 2.45
N VAL A 9 11.10 -4.32 3.58
CA VAL A 9 9.83 -4.80 4.11
C VAL A 9 8.79 -3.70 3.99
N VAL A 10 7.62 -4.04 3.45
CA VAL A 10 6.45 -3.15 3.43
C VAL A 10 5.44 -3.61 4.47
N THR A 11 4.93 -2.69 5.25
CA THR A 11 3.85 -2.92 6.21
C THR A 11 2.75 -1.90 6.01
N GLY A 12 1.50 -2.33 6.13
CA GLY A 12 0.38 -1.42 6.31
C GLY A 12 -0.12 -1.46 7.75
N ALA A 13 -0.59 -0.32 8.26
CA ALA A 13 -1.26 -0.28 9.55
C ALA A 13 -2.56 -1.10 9.51
N GLY A 14 -2.86 -1.82 10.59
CA GLY A 14 -4.08 -2.62 10.72
C GLY A 14 -5.33 -1.79 11.03
N GLU A 15 -6.45 -2.49 11.18
CA GLU A 15 -7.74 -1.89 11.59
C GLU A 15 -7.60 -1.08 12.89
N GLY A 16 -8.18 0.12 12.91
CA GLY A 16 -8.07 1.07 14.02
C GLY A 16 -6.84 1.98 13.94
N GLY A 17 -5.90 1.71 13.02
CA GLY A 17 -4.83 2.62 12.65
C GLY A 17 -5.19 3.50 11.44
N GLY A 18 -4.43 4.58 11.23
CA GLY A 18 -4.54 5.38 10.00
C GLY A 18 -4.09 4.61 8.75
N PRO A 19 -4.28 5.14 7.54
CA PRO A 19 -4.02 4.41 6.28
C PRO A 19 -2.53 4.43 5.90
N VAL A 20 -1.66 4.23 6.87
CA VAL A 20 -0.21 4.33 6.72
C VAL A 20 0.34 3.07 6.05
N VAL A 21 1.17 3.27 5.04
CA VAL A 21 2.07 2.28 4.48
C VAL A 21 3.50 2.71 4.74
N ALA A 22 4.30 1.81 5.30
CA ALA A 22 5.68 2.05 5.69
C ALA A 22 6.63 1.03 5.06
N ILE A 23 7.82 1.50 4.71
CA ILE A 23 8.89 0.73 4.09
C ILE A 23 10.09 0.75 5.03
N TRP A 24 10.66 -0.42 5.31
CA TRP A 24 11.67 -0.62 6.33
C TRP A 24 12.90 -1.33 5.78
N ASP A 25 14.06 -0.99 6.35
CA ASP A 25 15.25 -1.84 6.28
C ASP A 25 15.06 -3.01 7.26
N PRO A 26 14.97 -4.26 6.78
CA PRO A 26 14.73 -5.42 7.63
C PRO A 26 15.90 -5.78 8.54
N TYR A 27 17.12 -5.33 8.24
CA TYR A 27 18.31 -5.66 9.01
C TYR A 27 18.53 -4.71 10.18
N THR A 28 18.16 -3.45 10.00
CA THR A 28 18.35 -2.40 11.03
C THR A 28 17.05 -2.01 11.73
N GLY A 29 15.90 -2.30 11.13
CA GLY A 29 14.60 -1.80 11.58
C GLY A 29 14.40 -0.31 11.28
N ALA A 30 15.28 0.31 10.50
CA ALA A 30 15.15 1.72 10.15
C ALA A 30 13.96 1.95 9.21
N LEU A 31 13.16 2.98 9.49
CA LEU A 31 12.14 3.47 8.57
C LEU A 31 12.84 4.12 7.38
N LEU A 32 12.59 3.58 6.18
CA LEU A 32 13.13 4.11 4.93
C LEU A 32 12.19 5.15 4.33
N ASN A 33 10.89 4.86 4.33
CA ASN A 33 9.87 5.76 3.80
C ASN A 33 8.48 5.41 4.36
N GLN A 34 7.54 6.35 4.36
CA GLN A 34 6.12 6.10 4.67
C GLN A 34 5.20 7.12 3.99
N PHE A 35 3.95 6.72 3.76
CA PHE A 35 2.94 7.58 3.17
C PHE A 35 1.52 7.15 3.58
N LEU A 36 0.54 8.04 3.35
CA LEU A 36 -0.87 7.74 3.52
C LEU A 36 -1.44 7.22 2.20
N ALA A 37 -1.95 5.99 2.21
CA ALA A 37 -2.51 5.35 1.01
C ALA A 37 -3.96 5.77 0.73
N TYR A 38 -4.64 6.35 1.71
CA TYR A 38 -6.03 6.80 1.67
C TYR A 38 -6.18 8.11 2.45
N ASP A 39 -7.41 8.62 2.54
CA ASP A 39 -7.75 9.85 3.28
C ASP A 39 -7.22 9.82 4.72
N GLU A 40 -6.66 10.93 5.21
CA GLU A 40 -5.96 10.99 6.50
C GLU A 40 -6.86 10.63 7.69
N ASP A 41 -8.16 10.87 7.58
CA ASP A 41 -9.14 10.55 8.63
C ASP A 41 -9.62 9.09 8.57
N PHE A 42 -9.16 8.30 7.59
CA PHE A 42 -9.58 6.90 7.42
C PHE A 42 -8.87 5.95 8.41
N GLY A 43 -9.61 5.52 9.45
CA GLY A 43 -9.11 4.60 10.48
C GLY A 43 -9.15 3.10 10.17
N GLY A 44 -9.39 2.71 8.90
CA GLY A 44 -9.48 1.30 8.52
C GLY A 44 -8.13 0.62 8.27
N GLY A 45 -7.05 1.39 8.25
CA GLY A 45 -5.71 0.89 7.91
C GLY A 45 -5.53 0.62 6.41
N ALA A 46 -4.42 -0.04 6.08
CA ALA A 46 -4.06 -0.40 4.71
C ALA A 46 -3.55 -1.85 4.66
N ARG A 47 -4.05 -2.63 3.71
CA ARG A 47 -3.50 -3.94 3.34
C ARG A 47 -2.53 -3.72 2.18
N VAL A 48 -1.40 -4.43 2.18
CA VAL A 48 -0.31 -4.17 1.21
C VAL A 48 0.03 -5.43 0.42
N GLY A 49 0.44 -5.22 -0.83
CA GLY A 49 1.05 -6.23 -1.70
C GLY A 49 2.10 -5.60 -2.60
N ILE A 50 2.84 -6.43 -3.33
CA ILE A 50 3.96 -5.99 -4.15
C ILE A 50 3.89 -6.71 -5.50
N SER A 51 3.91 -5.96 -6.60
CA SER A 51 3.93 -6.48 -7.97
C SER A 51 4.66 -5.50 -8.88
N ASP A 52 5.25 -5.96 -9.97
CA ASP A 52 5.66 -5.06 -11.07
C ASP A 52 4.41 -4.81 -11.92
N GLY A 53 3.69 -3.72 -11.61
CA GLY A 53 2.38 -3.43 -12.19
C GLY A 53 2.47 -2.64 -13.49
N ASN A 54 3.54 -1.87 -13.67
CA ASN A 54 3.77 -1.03 -14.84
C ASN A 54 4.75 -1.66 -15.87
N GLY A 55 5.44 -2.75 -15.52
CA GLY A 55 6.36 -3.49 -16.38
C GLY A 55 7.73 -2.82 -16.56
N ASP A 56 8.14 -1.93 -15.65
CA ASP A 56 9.42 -1.21 -15.74
C ASP A 56 10.60 -1.99 -15.14
N GLY A 57 10.34 -3.17 -14.55
CA GLY A 57 11.35 -4.02 -13.91
C GLY A 57 11.68 -3.61 -12.46
N ILE A 58 10.98 -2.63 -11.91
CA ILE A 58 10.96 -2.27 -10.49
C ILE A 58 9.61 -2.72 -9.92
N ARG A 59 9.61 -3.21 -8.68
CA ARG A 59 8.34 -3.60 -8.07
C ARG A 59 7.60 -2.39 -7.52
N ASP A 60 6.33 -2.30 -7.82
CA ASP A 60 5.38 -1.31 -7.32
C ASP A 60 4.71 -1.77 -6.01
N LEU A 61 4.14 -0.81 -5.28
CA LEU A 61 3.33 -1.07 -4.10
C LEU A 61 1.86 -1.08 -4.47
N LEU A 62 1.16 -2.13 -4.06
CA LEU A 62 -0.29 -2.23 -4.13
C LEU A 62 -0.86 -2.05 -2.73
N THR A 63 -1.91 -1.25 -2.60
CA THR A 63 -2.62 -1.08 -1.34
C THR A 63 -4.11 -1.37 -1.54
N GLY A 64 -4.72 -1.95 -0.52
CA GLY A 64 -6.17 -2.14 -0.41
C GLY A 64 -6.67 -1.49 0.87
N ALA A 65 -7.77 -0.77 0.79
CA ALA A 65 -8.40 -0.19 1.98
C ALA A 65 -8.83 -1.32 2.93
N GLY A 66 -8.55 -1.15 4.21
CA GLY A 66 -9.02 -2.06 5.26
C GLY A 66 -10.51 -1.89 5.58
N PRO A 67 -11.00 -2.53 6.66
CA PRO A 67 -12.39 -2.43 7.09
C PRO A 67 -12.87 -0.99 7.29
N GLY A 68 -14.13 -0.71 6.97
CA GLY A 68 -14.71 0.64 7.00
C GLY A 68 -14.50 1.44 5.71
N GLY A 69 -13.54 1.03 4.87
CA GLY A 69 -13.34 1.56 3.53
C GLY A 69 -14.10 0.77 2.48
N GLY A 70 -14.37 1.41 1.33
CA GLY A 70 -14.81 0.71 0.12
C GLY A 70 -13.77 -0.31 -0.36
N PRO A 71 -14.07 -1.15 -1.37
CA PRO A 71 -13.10 -2.07 -1.96
C PRO A 71 -12.07 -1.34 -2.86
N GLN A 72 -11.51 -0.23 -2.37
CA GLN A 72 -10.57 0.61 -3.11
C GLN A 72 -9.19 -0.03 -3.14
N VAL A 73 -8.59 -0.03 -4.33
CA VAL A 73 -7.23 -0.48 -4.60
C VAL A 73 -6.45 0.68 -5.21
N ASN A 74 -5.26 0.94 -4.68
CA ASN A 74 -4.32 1.92 -5.22
C ASN A 74 -2.99 1.24 -5.57
N GLY A 75 -2.36 1.66 -6.66
CA GLY A 75 -1.01 1.26 -7.06
C GLY A 75 -0.06 2.45 -7.03
N TYR A 76 1.15 2.27 -6.51
CA TYR A 76 2.15 3.31 -6.36
C TYR A 76 3.49 2.89 -6.94
N SER A 77 4.14 3.79 -7.67
CA SER A 77 5.48 3.56 -8.21
C SER A 77 6.52 3.47 -7.09
N PHE A 78 7.65 2.80 -7.35
CA PHE A 78 8.81 2.87 -6.47
C PHE A 78 10.04 3.37 -7.25
N PRO A 79 10.90 4.22 -6.68
CA PRO A 79 10.90 4.75 -5.31
C PRO A 79 10.08 6.03 -5.09
N ALA A 80 9.48 6.58 -6.15
CA ALA A 80 8.84 7.91 -6.08
C ALA A 80 7.53 7.93 -5.28
N LEU A 81 6.84 6.79 -5.17
CA LEU A 81 5.52 6.66 -4.53
C LEU A 81 4.43 7.51 -5.22
N ASP A 82 4.57 7.70 -6.53
CA ASP A 82 3.52 8.35 -7.33
C ASP A 82 2.35 7.38 -7.52
N LEU A 83 1.11 7.88 -7.40
CA LEU A 83 -0.09 7.09 -7.66
C LEU A 83 -0.15 6.74 -9.17
N LEU A 84 -0.05 5.45 -9.48
CA LEU A 84 -0.15 4.92 -10.84
C LEU A 84 -1.61 4.71 -11.26
N PHE A 85 -2.42 4.18 -10.34
CA PHE A 85 -3.84 3.93 -10.58
C PHE A 85 -4.63 3.84 -9.27
N SER A 86 -5.94 4.06 -9.37
CA SER A 86 -6.92 3.88 -8.29
C SER A 86 -8.23 3.37 -8.86
N PHE A 87 -8.82 2.33 -8.27
CA PHE A 87 -10.12 1.81 -8.66
C PHE A 87 -10.84 1.10 -7.50
N TYR A 88 -12.12 0.80 -7.66
CA TYR A 88 -12.90 -0.02 -6.73
C TYR A 88 -13.15 -1.41 -7.31
N ASN A 89 -12.87 -2.45 -6.53
CA ASN A 89 -13.22 -3.83 -6.85
C ASN A 89 -14.69 -4.11 -6.46
N GLY A 90 -15.61 -3.66 -7.32
CA GLY A 90 -17.05 -3.82 -7.11
C GLY A 90 -17.71 -2.54 -6.58
N ASN A 91 -18.76 -2.70 -5.75
CA ASN A 91 -19.55 -1.57 -5.25
C ASN A 91 -18.73 -0.72 -4.24
N PRO A 92 -18.49 0.58 -4.52
CA PRO A 92 -17.73 1.47 -3.63
C PRO A 92 -18.31 1.59 -2.22
N ASN A 93 -19.62 1.38 -2.06
CA ASN A 93 -20.30 1.47 -0.76
C ASN A 93 -20.15 0.21 0.10
N ASN A 94 -19.51 -0.85 -0.41
CA ASN A 94 -19.22 -2.02 0.40
C ASN A 94 -18.05 -1.73 1.35
N ALA A 95 -18.34 -1.52 2.63
CA ALA A 95 -17.35 -1.15 3.65
C ALA A 95 -16.48 -2.32 4.16
N GLY A 96 -16.46 -3.47 3.48
CA GLY A 96 -15.62 -4.62 3.86
C GLY A 96 -14.13 -4.45 3.54
N GLY A 97 -13.76 -3.38 2.84
CA GLY A 97 -12.42 -3.20 2.28
C GLY A 97 -12.11 -4.23 1.19
N VAL A 98 -10.83 -4.37 0.85
CA VAL A 98 -10.34 -5.34 -0.14
C VAL A 98 -9.02 -5.95 0.31
N PHE A 99 -8.80 -7.24 0.06
CA PHE A 99 -7.52 -7.90 0.31
C PHE A 99 -6.65 -7.84 -0.95
N ILE A 100 -5.34 -7.64 -0.75
CA ILE A 100 -4.32 -7.74 -1.79
C ILE A 100 -3.57 -9.06 -1.57
N SER A 101 -3.31 -9.82 -2.63
CA SER A 101 -2.60 -11.11 -2.62
C SER A 101 -1.65 -11.23 -3.79
#